data_AF-A0A135YUS8-F1
#
_entry.id   AF-A0A135YUS8-F1
#
_cell.length_a   1.000
_cell.length_b   1.000
_cell.length_c   1.000
_cell.angle_alpha   90.00
_cell.angle_beta   90.00
_cell.angle_gamma   90.00
#
_symmetry.space_group_name_H-M   'P 1'
#
loop_
_entity.id
_entity.type
_entity.pdbx_description
1 polymer ?
#
loop_
_entity_poly.entity_id
_entity_poly.type
_entity_poly.pdbx_seq_one_letter_code
_entity_poly.pdbx_strand_id
1 'polypeptide(L)' 'MAKLLTREEASKYIGIDPKTFDKVFRSDPDFKRFKLGEHTERFTIKSIEAFIDLKETKLKKI' A
#
# COMPACT_ATOMS: atom_id res chain seq x y z
N MET A 1 -1.52 -12.44 14.30
CA MET A 1 -2.22 -11.16 14.53
C MET A 1 -2.07 -10.31 13.28
N ALA A 2 -3.17 -9.90 12.63
CA ALA A 2 -3.09 -9.02 11.46
C ALA A 2 -2.81 -7.60 11.94
N LYS A 3 -1.56 -7.13 11.82
CA LYS A 3 -1.19 -5.75 12.16
C LYS A 3 -1.63 -4.82 11.02
N LEU A 4 -2.52 -3.89 11.35
CA LEU A 4 -2.99 -2.84 10.44
C LEU A 4 -2.04 -1.65 10.55
N LEU A 5 -1.22 -1.47 9.52
CA LEU A 5 -0.23 -0.41 9.39
C LEU A 5 -0.88 0.92 9.03
N THR A 6 -0.39 2.00 9.63
CA THR A 6 -0.66 3.36 9.14
C THR A 6 0.10 3.64 7.85
N ARG A 7 -0.21 4.75 7.18
CA ARG A 7 0.58 5.24 6.03
C ARG A 7 2.07 5.33 6.38
N GLU A 8 2.41 5.87 7.53
CA GLU A 8 3.80 6.04 7.96
C GLU A 8 4.51 4.70 8.18
N GLU A 9 3.85 3.76 8.88
CA GLU A 9 4.39 2.42 9.07
C GLU A 9 4.54 1.66 7.75
N ALA A 10 3.56 1.77 6.84
CA ALA A 10 3.60 1.16 5.52
C ALA A 10 4.73 1.73 4.66
N SER A 11 4.92 3.04 4.70
CA SER A 11 5.98 3.74 3.95
C SER A 11 7.36 3.33 4.48
N LYS A 12 7.51 3.26 5.80
CA LYS A 12 8.73 2.77 6.45
C LYS A 12 9.00 1.29 6.14
N TYR A 13 7.97 0.45 6.08
CA TYR A 13 8.09 -0.98 5.77
C TYR A 13 8.73 -1.21 4.40
N ILE A 14 8.31 -0.46 3.38
CA ILE A 14 8.84 -0.59 2.02
C ILE A 14 10.01 0.35 1.72
N GLY A 15 10.43 1.17 2.69
CA GLY A 15 11.57 2.07 2.56
C GLY A 15 11.36 3.26 1.63
N ILE A 16 10.13 3.78 1.50
CA ILE A 16 9.84 4.98 0.69
C ILE A 16 9.23 6.10 1.54
N ASP A 17 9.24 7.32 1.00
CA ASP A 17 8.55 8.44 1.61
C ASP A 17 7.02 8.27 1.59
N PRO A 18 6.31 8.72 2.64
CA PRO A 18 4.85 8.71 2.68
C PRO A 18 4.18 9.41 1.50
N LYS A 19 4.81 10.44 0.94
CA LYS A 19 4.32 11.16 -0.24
C LYS A 19 4.38 10.28 -1.49
N THR A 20 5.44 9.49 -1.65
CA THR A 20 5.57 8.53 -2.75
C THR A 20 4.60 7.37 -2.56
N PHE A 21 4.44 6.89 -1.32
CA PHE A 21 3.43 5.88 -0.99
C PHE A 21 2.03 6.32 -1.44
N ASP A 22 1.66 7.56 -1.14
CA ASP A 22 0.38 8.11 -1.54
C ASP A 22 0.22 8.11 -3.07
N LYS A 23 1.23 8.61 -3.79
CA LYS A 23 1.20 8.66 -5.25
C LYS A 23 1.10 7.28 -5.91
N VAL A 24 1.74 6.26 -5.36
CA VAL A 24 1.83 4.93 -5.98
C VAL A 24 0.66 4.04 -5.57
N PHE A 25 0.35 4.01 -4.28
CA PHE A 25 -0.67 3.13 -3.70
C PHE A 25 -2.02 3.83 -3.58
N ARG A 26 -2.05 5.09 -3.13
CA ARG A 26 -3.30 5.84 -2.93
C ARG A 26 -3.90 6.37 -4.24
N SER A 27 -3.10 6.59 -5.28
CA SER A 27 -3.63 6.91 -6.61
C SER A 27 -4.25 5.70 -7.32
N ASP A 28 -3.89 4.49 -6.92
CA ASP A 28 -4.31 3.28 -7.62
C ASP A 28 -5.64 2.75 -7.05
N PRO A 29 -6.73 2.73 -7.85
CA PRO A 29 -8.06 2.33 -7.36
C PRO A 29 -8.15 0.84 -6.99
N ASP A 30 -7.28 0.00 -7.55
CA ASP A 30 -7.23 -1.43 -7.26
C ASP A 30 -6.47 -1.75 -5.96
N PHE A 31 -5.79 -0.76 -5.37
CA PHE A 31 -5.09 -0.98 -4.11
C PHE A 31 -6.07 -1.15 -2.94
N LYS A 32 -5.99 -2.31 -2.28
CA LYS A 32 -6.91 -2.67 -1.19
C LYS A 32 -6.58 -1.95 0.12
N ARG A 33 -7.45 -1.03 0.52
CA ARG A 33 -7.32 -0.18 1.73
C ARG A 33 -8.43 -0.52 2.71
N PHE A 34 -8.08 -0.49 4.00
CA PHE A 34 -9.05 -0.66 5.07
C PHE A 34 -9.39 0.72 5.62
N LYS A 35 -10.54 1.27 5.22
CA LYS A 35 -11.07 2.47 5.87
C LYS A 35 -11.55 2.10 7.27
N LEU A 36 -10.89 2.65 8.29
CA LEU A 36 -11.27 2.52 9.69
C LEU A 36 -12.18 3.67 10.15
N GLY A 37 -12.31 4.73 9.35
CA GLY A 37 -13.15 5.91 9.58
C GLY A 37 -13.08 6.87 8.40
N GLU A 38 -13.68 8.05 8.55
CA GLU A 38 -13.78 9.06 7.48
C GLU A 38 -12.41 9.54 6.97
N HIS A 39 -11.43 9.65 7.87
CA HIS A 39 -10.07 10.10 7.55
C HIS A 39 -8.98 9.08 7.88
N THR A 40 -9.35 7.89 8.35
CA THR A 40 -8.39 6.88 8.81
C THR A 40 -8.41 5.69 7.88
N GLU A 41 -7.34 5.52 7.12
CA GLU A 41 -7.08 4.34 6.32
C GLU A 41 -5.92 3.55 6.91
N ARG A 42 -6.08 2.24 6.93
CA ARG A 42 -5.04 1.31 7.32
C ARG A 42 -4.74 0.32 6.22
N PHE A 43 -3.52 -0.19 6.25
CA PHE A 43 -2.97 -1.08 5.24
C PHE A 43 -2.49 -2.36 5.92
N THR A 44 -2.57 -3.48 5.21
CA THR A 44 -1.91 -4.71 5.67
C THR A 44 -0.66 -4.93 4.87
N ILE A 45 0.35 -5.55 5.48
CA ILE A 45 1.57 -5.98 4.78
C ILE A 45 1.18 -6.81 3.54
N LYS A 46 0.22 -7.74 3.69
CA LYS A 46 -0.29 -8.55 2.57
C LYS A 46 -0.86 -7.72 1.42
N SER A 47 -1.64 -6.66 1.70
CA SER A 47 -2.15 -5.78 0.64
C SER A 47 -1.02 -5.06 -0.10
N ILE A 48 -0.01 -4.61 0.64
CA ILE A 48 1.16 -3.90 0.10
C ILE A 48 1.98 -4.85 -0.78
N GLU A 49 2.31 -6.04 -0.28
CA GLU A 49 3.06 -7.07 -1.01
C GLU A 49 2.31 -7.53 -2.25
N ALA A 50 1.01 -7.81 -2.15
CA ALA A 50 0.19 -8.19 -3.31
C ALA A 50 0.15 -7.09 -4.37
N PHE A 51 0.15 -5.82 -3.95
CA PHE A 51 0.21 -4.70 -4.89
C PHE A 51 1.56 -4.58 -5.58
N ILE A 52 2.65 -4.74 -4.83
CA ILE A 52 4.01 -4.74 -5.38
C ILE A 52 4.16 -5.89 -6.38
N ASP A 53 3.78 -7.11 -6.01
CA ASP A 53 3.82 -8.29 -6.89
C ASP A 53 3.00 -8.09 -8.18
N LEU A 54 1.81 -7.49 -8.07
CA LEU A 54 0.98 -7.16 -9.23
C LEU A 54 1.68 -6.16 -10.17
N LYS A 55 2.35 -5.13 -9.61
CA LYS A 55 3.09 -4.14 -10.40
C LYS A 55 4.36 -4.75 -11.02
N GLU A 56 5.10 -5.56 -10.29
CA GLU A 56 6.29 -6.27 -10.79
C GLU A 56 5.92 -7.26 -11.91
N THR A 57 4.83 -8.00 -11.75
CA THR A 57 4.32 -8.92 -12.80
C THR A 57 3.89 -8.16 -14.05
N LYS A 58 3.33 -6.95 -13.90
CA LYS A 58 2.99 -6.08 -15.03
C LYS A 58 4.24 -5.57 -15.76
N LEU A 59 5.33 -5.29 -15.05
CA LEU A 59 6.61 -4.88 -15.62
C LEU A 59 7.34 -6.02 -16.34
N LYS A 60 7.24 -7.26 -15.84
CA LYS A 60 7.83 -8.45 -16.49
C LYS A 60 7.07 -8.95 -17.72
N LYS A 61 5.87 -8.44 -17.97
CA LYS A 61 5.02 -8.79 -19.13
C LYS A 61 5.16 -7.84 -20.32
N ILE A 62 6.06 -6.86 -20.23
CA ILE A 62 6.43 -5.95 -21.33
C ILE A 62 7.70 -6.49 -21.99
#